data_AF-A0A958ILQ1-F1
#
_entry.id   AF-A0A958ILQ1-F1
#
_cell.length_a   1.000
_cell.length_b   1.000
_cell.length_c   1.000
_cell.angle_alpha   90.00
_cell.angle_beta   90.00
_cell.angle_gamma   90.00
#
_symmetry.space_group_name_H-M   'P 1'
#
loop_
_entity.id
_entity.type
_entity.pdbx_description
1 polymer ?
#
loop_
_entity_poly.entity_id
_entity_poly.type
_entity_poly.pdbx_seq_one_letter_code
_entity_poly.pdbx_strand_id
1 'polypeptide(L)' 'MKNQVSEVRDQFLNEIQSANDANSLEALRVKYLGRKGSVTGLFKLMGKVSADERPAFGKLLNELRDEVETALKEKTEQA' A
#
# COMPACT_ATOMS: atom_id res chain seq x y z
N MET A 1 8.06 0.80 14.01
CA MET A 1 6.85 0.87 13.17
C MET A 1 7.12 1.39 11.74
N LYS A 2 8.06 2.32 11.52
CA LYS A 2 8.50 2.72 10.17
C LYS A 2 8.83 1.55 9.22
N ASN A 3 9.42 0.48 9.76
CA ASN A 3 9.80 -0.70 8.97
C ASN A 3 8.61 -1.38 8.28
N GLN A 4 7.43 -1.43 8.90
CA GLN A 4 6.28 -2.12 8.32
C GLN A 4 5.72 -1.42 7.08
N VAL A 5 5.77 -0.08 7.05
CA VAL A 5 5.34 0.69 5.87
C VAL A 5 6.32 0.45 4.72
N SER A 6 7.63 0.45 5.01
CA SER A 6 8.65 0.15 4.02
C SER A 6 8.54 -1.28 3.48
N GLU A 7 8.32 -2.27 4.34
CA GLU A 7 8.15 -3.67 3.91
C GLU A 7 6.94 -3.83 2.98
N VAL A 8 5.80 -3.22 3.32
CA VAL A 8 4.60 -3.28 2.46
C VAL A 8 4.84 -2.58 1.14
N ARG A 9 5.58 -1.45 1.13
CA ARG A 9 5.99 -0.76 -0.11
C ARG A 9 6.85 -1.67 -0.98
N ASP A 10 7.90 -2.25 -0.42
CA ASP A 10 8.86 -3.06 -1.17
C ASP A 10 8.21 -4.34 -1.71
N GLN A 11 7.32 -4.96 -0.92
CA GLN A 11 6.52 -6.10 -1.38
C GLN A 11 5.60 -5.70 -2.54
N PHE A 12 4.90 -4.57 -2.42
CA PHE A 12 4.02 -4.08 -3.48
C PHE A 12 4.79 -3.82 -4.78
N LEU A 13 5.92 -3.11 -4.71
CA LEU A 13 6.73 -2.77 -5.87
C LEU A 13 7.27 -4.03 -6.58
N ASN A 14 7.65 -5.07 -5.84
CA ASN A 14 8.08 -6.33 -6.43
C ASN A 14 6.92 -7.08 -7.09
N GLU A 15 5.74 -7.12 -6.44
CA GLU A 15 4.60 -7.84 -6.97
C GLU A 15 3.97 -7.15 -8.19
N ILE A 16 3.87 -5.82 -8.19
CA ILE A 16 3.31 -5.08 -9.33
C ILE A 16 4.20 -5.16 -10.58
N GLN A 17 5.52 -5.30 -10.42
CA GLN A 17 6.41 -5.58 -11.55
C GLN A 17 6.11 -6.93 -12.21
N SER A 18 5.68 -7.91 -11.42
CA SER A 18 5.34 -9.25 -11.90
C SER A 18 3.90 -9.37 -12.40
N ALA A 19 3.02 -8.45 -12.01
CA ALA A 19 1.63 -8.42 -12.43
C ALA A 19 1.51 -7.83 -13.85
N ASN A 20 1.23 -8.69 -14.83
CA ASN A 20 1.10 -8.32 -16.25
C ASN A 20 -0.29 -8.61 -16.83
N ASP A 21 -1.25 -8.95 -15.99
CA ASP A 21 -2.62 -9.25 -16.40
C ASP A 21 -3.62 -8.60 -15.44
N ALA A 22 -4.83 -8.35 -15.94
CA ALA A 22 -5.88 -7.67 -15.18
C ALA A 22 -6.26 -8.40 -13.88
N ASN A 23 -6.18 -9.74 -13.84
CA ASN A 23 -6.52 -10.49 -12.63
C ASN A 23 -5.45 -10.30 -11.56
N SER A 24 -4.16 -10.34 -11.94
CA SER A 24 -3.04 -10.09 -11.05
C SER A 24 -3.07 -8.66 -10.49
N LEU A 25 -3.40 -7.67 -11.33
CA LEU A 25 -3.52 -6.27 -10.90
C LEU A 25 -4.70 -6.07 -9.92
N GLU A 26 -5.87 -6.65 -10.19
CA GLU A 26 -6.99 -6.57 -9.24
C GLU A 26 -6.71 -7.33 -7.94
N ALA A 27 -6.02 -8.48 -8.02
CA ALA A 27 -5.59 -9.22 -6.83
C ALA A 27 -4.65 -8.37 -5.96
N LEU A 28 -3.71 -7.64 -6.55
CA LEU A 28 -2.87 -6.69 -5.83
C LEU A 28 -3.69 -5.54 -5.23
N ARG A 29 -4.62 -4.97 -5.99
CA ARG A 29 -5.51 -3.92 -5.50
C ARG A 29 -6.27 -4.37 -4.25
N VAL A 30 -6.83 -5.57 -4.27
CA VAL A 30 -7.54 -6.14 -3.11
C VAL A 30 -6.58 -6.47 -1.96
N LYS A 31 -5.39 -7.00 -2.25
CA LYS A 31 -4.38 -7.38 -1.25
C LYS A 31 -3.80 -6.17 -0.50
N TYR A 32 -3.62 -5.04 -1.17
CA TYR A 32 -3.00 -3.86 -0.57
C TYR A 32 -4.04 -2.82 -0.14
N LEU A 33 -4.96 -2.43 -1.03
CA LEU A 33 -5.97 -1.39 -0.80
C LEU A 33 -7.33 -1.93 -0.32
N GLY A 34 -7.55 -3.24 -0.35
CA GLY A 34 -8.81 -3.82 0.07
C GLY A 34 -9.13 -3.58 1.56
N ARG A 35 -10.37 -3.90 1.96
CA ARG A 35 -10.85 -3.71 3.35
C ARG A 35 -10.01 -4.45 4.42
N LYS A 36 -9.37 -5.55 4.01
CA LYS A 36 -8.43 -6.35 4.83
C LYS A 36 -7.00 -6.27 4.30
N GLY A 37 -6.72 -5.35 3.38
CA GLY A 37 -5.43 -5.24 2.74
C GLY A 37 -4.36 -4.67 3.66
N SER A 38 -3.10 -4.87 3.29
CA SER A 38 -1.94 -4.48 4.09
C SER A 38 -1.95 -2.97 4.43
N VAL A 39 -2.28 -2.11 3.47
CA VAL A 39 -2.32 -0.65 3.68
C VAL A 39 -3.44 -0.28 4.67
N THR A 40 -4.66 -0.79 4.45
CA THR A 40 -5.79 -0.62 5.37
C THR A 40 -5.51 -1.16 6.78
N GLY A 41 -4.75 -2.25 6.88
CA GLY A 41 -4.29 -2.82 8.14
C GLY A 41 -3.35 -1.89 8.90
N LEU A 42 -2.39 -1.27 8.21
CA LEU A 42 -1.48 -0.28 8.80
C LEU A 42 -2.23 0.98 9.27
N PHE A 43 -3.25 1.44 8.54
CA PHE A 43 -4.13 2.53 8.97
C PHE A 43 -4.82 2.22 10.31
N LYS A 44 -5.25 0.97 10.55
CA LYS A 44 -5.83 0.57 11.84
C LYS A 44 -4.80 0.58 12.98
N LEU A 45 -3.53 0.33 12.67
CA LEU A 45 -2.45 0.42 13.65
C LEU A 45 -2.15 1.87 14.06
N MET A 46 -2.57 2.89 13.29
CA MET A 46 -2.44 4.31 13.71
C MET A 46 -3.09 4.61 15.05
N GLY A 47 -4.18 3.90 15.40
CA GLY A 47 -4.82 4.04 16.70
C GLY A 47 -3.88 3.71 17.88
N LYS A 48 -2.87 2.87 17.63
CA LYS A 48 -1.86 2.45 18.62
C LYS A 48 -0.57 3.28 18.57
N VAL A 49 -0.43 4.21 17.62
CA VAL A 49 0.75 5.07 17.48
C VAL A 49 0.64 6.25 18.46
N SER A 50 1.77 6.59 19.10
CA SER A 50 1.91 7.72 20.01
C SER A 50 1.64 9.06 19.31
N ALA A 51 1.17 10.07 20.05
CA ALA A 51 0.77 11.37 19.49
C ALA A 51 1.89 12.05 18.68
N ASP A 52 3.15 11.92 19.12
CA ASP A 52 4.31 12.53 18.45
C ASP A 52 4.66 11.85 17.11
N GLU A 53 4.41 10.55 16.98
CA GLU A 53 4.75 9.78 15.77
C GLU A 53 3.59 9.69 14.78
N ARG A 54 2.35 9.96 15.23
CA ARG A 54 1.13 9.93 14.39
C ARG A 54 1.23 10.79 13.13
N PRO A 55 1.72 12.04 13.15
CA PRO A 55 1.78 12.88 11.95
C PRO A 55 2.73 12.30 10.90
N ALA A 56 3.93 11.88 11.32
CA ALA A 56 4.92 11.30 10.43
C ALA A 56 4.46 9.95 9.86
N PHE A 57 3.86 9.10 10.71
CA PHE A 57 3.36 7.79 10.30
C PHE A 57 2.13 7.91 9.38
N GLY A 58 1.21 8.84 9.67
CA GLY A 58 0.06 9.12 8.82
C GLY A 58 0.46 9.66 7.44
N LYS A 59 1.47 10.54 7.37
CA LYS A 59 2.02 11.02 6.09
C LYS A 59 2.57 9.86 5.27
N LEU A 60 3.40 9.01 5.87
CA LEU A 60 3.96 7.82 5.22
C LEU A 60 2.88 6.85 4.72
N LEU A 61 1.79 6.67 5.47
CA LEU A 61 0.68 5.80 5.06
C LEU A 61 -0.13 6.37 3.90
N ASN A 62 -0.40 7.67 3.91
CA ASN A 62 -1.06 8.33 2.79
C ASN A 62 -0.18 8.26 1.54
N GLU A 63 1.12 8.56 1.66
CA GLU A 63 2.08 8.44 0.55
C GLU A 63 2.12 7.01 -0.02
N LEU A 64 2.20 5.98 0.84
CA LEU A 64 2.15 4.59 0.40
C LEU A 64 0.83 4.25 -0.31
N ARG A 65 -0.30 4.73 0.21
CA ARG A 65 -1.61 4.48 -0.39
C ARG A 65 -1.69 5.09 -1.80
N ASP A 66 -1.30 6.36 -1.93
CA ASP A 66 -1.35 7.09 -3.20
C ASP A 66 -0.38 6.48 -4.22
N GLU A 67 0.80 6.04 -3.79
CA GLU A 67 1.77 5.35 -4.63
C GLU A 67 1.25 4.01 -5.13
N VAL A 68 0.65 3.21 -4.25
CA VAL A 68 0.02 1.93 -4.62
C VAL A 68 -1.13 2.14 -5.61
N GLU A 69 -1.98 3.14 -5.35
CA GLU A 69 -3.13 3.46 -6.19
C GLU A 69 -2.70 3.98 -7.56
N THR A 70 -1.70 4.86 -7.61
CA THR A 70 -1.10 5.38 -8.85
C THR A 70 -0.46 4.27 -9.65
N ALA A 71 0.41 3.47 -9.05
CA ALA A 71 1.15 2.44 -9.77
C ALA A 71 0.22 1.35 -10.31
N LEU A 72 -0.80 0.94 -9.56
CA LEU A 72 -1.83 0.01 -10.05
C LEU A 72 -2.61 0.60 -11.21
N LYS A 73 -2.99 1.87 -11.12
CA LYS A 73 -3.70 2.56 -12.21
C LYS A 73 -2.84 2.63 -13.46
N GLU A 74 -1.61 3.11 -13.36
CA GLU A 74 -0.67 3.19 -14.49
C GLU A 74 -0.44 1.82 -15.12
N LYS A 75 -0.21 0.79 -14.31
CA LYS A 75 0.02 -0.57 -14.80
C LYS A 75 -1.22 -1.16 -15.46
N THR A 76 -2.42 -0.83 -14.98
CA THR A 76 -3.70 -1.24 -15.59
C THR A 76 -3.98 -0.49 -16.89
N GLU A 77 -3.60 0.79 -16.99
CA GLU A 77 -3.72 1.57 -18.24
C GLU A 77 -2.69 1.14 -19.30
N GLN A 78 -1.57 0.53 -18.88
CA GLN A 78 -0.52 0.03 -19.76
C GLN A 78 -0.67 -1.46 -20.16
N ALA A 79 -1.49 -2.23 -19.45
CA ALA A 79 -1.71 -3.67 -19.69
C ALA A 79 -2.90 -3.92 -20.64
#